data_AF-A0A7W5ZY76-F1
#
_entry.id   AF-A0A7W5ZY76-F1
#
_cell.length_a   1.000
_cell.length_b   1.000
_cell.length_c   1.000
_cell.angle_alpha   90.00
_cell.angle_beta   90.00
_cell.angle_gamma   90.00
#
_symmetry.space_group_name_H-M   'P 1'
#
loop_
_entity.id
_entity.type
_entity.pdbx_description
1 polymer ?
#
loop_
_entity_poly.entity_id
_entity_poly.type
_entity_poly.pdbx_seq_one_letter_code
_entity_poly.pdbx_strand_id
1 'polypeptide(L)' 'MSNYRQITLEIAEGIASFLEKRTPRYPARVSSDMPSFYPWWEEAGWE' A
#
# COMPACT_ATOMS: atom_id res chain seq x y z
N MET A 1 9.38 8.16 10.20
CA MET A 1 8.53 9.15 9.48
C MET A 1 8.54 8.74 8.01
N SER A 2 7.48 8.35 7.30
CA SER A 2 6.04 8.21 7.61
C SER A 2 5.40 7.30 6.54
N ASN A 3 5.34 5.98 6.75
CA ASN A 3 4.64 5.04 5.84
C ASN A 3 3.15 5.35 5.75
N TYR A 4 2.58 5.93 6.81
CA TYR A 4 1.19 6.35 6.86
C TYR A 4 0.86 7.45 5.84
N ARG A 5 1.80 8.38 5.58
CA ARG A 5 1.59 9.42 4.56
C ARG A 5 1.52 8.81 3.16
N GLN A 6 2.30 7.77 2.88
CA GLN A 6 2.24 7.07 1.61
C GLN A 6 0.87 6.40 1.42
N ILE A 7 0.38 5.67 2.43
CA ILE A 7 -0.94 5.02 2.40
C ILE A 7 -2.05 6.05 2.12
N THR A 8 -2.01 7.21 2.76
CA THR A 8 -3.02 8.26 2.50
C THR A 8 -3.02 8.78 1.06
N LEU A 9 -1.85 8.81 0.40
CA LEU A 9 -1.74 9.22 -1.00
C LEU A 9 -2.26 8.14 -1.95
N GLU A 10 -1.97 6.86 -1.69
CA GLU A 10 -2.50 5.73 -2.46
C GLU A 10 -4.05 5.68 -2.38
N ILE A 11 -4.62 5.96 -1.20
CA ILE A 11 -6.08 6.05 -1.02
C ILE A 11 -6.67 7.19 -1.86
N ALA A 12 -6.04 8.38 -1.82
CA ALA A 12 -6.51 9.52 -2.60
C ALA A 12 -6.50 9.25 -4.12
N GLU A 13 -5.46 8.58 -4.63
CA GLU A 13 -5.36 8.15 -6.02
C GLU A 13 -6.44 7.13 -6.41
N GLY A 14 -6.76 6.19 -5.52
CA GLY A 14 -7.86 5.24 -5.70
C GLY A 14 -9.21 5.95 -5.87
N ILE A 15 -9.49 6.95 -5.01
CA ILE A 15 -10.73 7.73 -5.09
C ILE A 15 -10.78 8.56 -6.38
N ALA A 16 -9.70 9.29 -6.70
CA ALA A 16 -9.65 10.15 -7.88
C ALA A 16 -9.80 9.34 -9.17
N SER A 17 -9.05 8.24 -9.32
CA SER A 17 -9.11 7.39 -10.51
C SER A 17 -10.48 6.74 -10.73
N PHE A 18 -11.16 6.34 -9.65
CA PHE A 18 -12.51 5.81 -9.70
C PHE A 18 -13.51 6.84 -10.23
N LEU A 19 -13.47 8.06 -9.70
CA LEU A 19 -14.35 9.17 -10.14
C LEU A 19 -14.07 9.57 -11.59
N GLU A 20 -12.80 9.55 -12.00
CA GLU A 20 -12.36 9.88 -13.36
C GLU A 20 -12.52 8.72 -14.36
N LYS A 21 -12.95 7.53 -13.91
CA LYS A 21 -13.05 6.29 -14.73
C LYS A 21 -11.75 5.95 -15.47
N ARG A 22 -10.61 6.17 -14.83
CA ARG A 22 -9.28 5.85 -15.37
C ARG A 22 -8.61 4.75 -14.55
N THR A 23 -7.58 4.14 -15.13
CA THR A 23 -6.72 3.23 -14.39
C THR A 23 -5.92 4.01 -13.31
N PRO A 24 -5.92 3.58 -12.04
CA PRO A 24 -5.08 4.17 -11.00
C PRO A 24 -3.59 3.89 -11.24
N ARG A 25 -2.73 4.76 -10.69
CA ARG A 25 -1.27 4.58 -10.66
C ARG A 25 -0.78 4.43 -9.23
N TYR A 26 -0.47 3.20 -8.84
CA TYR A 26 0.08 2.85 -7.53
C TYR A 26 1.59 2.60 -7.64
N PRO A 27 2.46 3.57 -7.28
CA PRO A 27 3.91 3.43 -7.38
C PRO A 27 4.52 2.51 -6.31
N ALA A 28 3.81 2.26 -5.20
CA ALA A 28 4.28 1.40 -4.12
C ALA A 28 4.38 -0.07 -4.55
N ARG A 29 5.39 -0.79 -4.04
CA ARG A 29 5.62 -2.20 -4.31
C ARG A 29 5.54 -3.03 -3.04
N VAL A 30 4.89 -4.19 -3.14
CA VAL A 30 4.80 -5.16 -2.05
C VAL A 30 6.18 -5.60 -1.54
N SER A 31 7.17 -5.70 -2.43
CA SER A 31 8.51 -6.16 -2.08
C SER A 31 9.34 -5.15 -1.28
N SER A 32 9.01 -3.86 -1.31
CA SER A 32 9.84 -2.80 -0.70
C SER A 32 9.09 -1.86 0.23
N ASP A 33 7.79 -1.67 0.05
CA ASP A 33 7.03 -0.60 0.69
C ASP A 33 6.01 -1.11 1.71
N MET A 34 6.13 -2.38 2.10
CA MET A 34 5.27 -2.97 3.13
C MET A 34 5.58 -2.38 4.51
N PRO A 35 4.56 -2.18 5.37
CA PRO A 35 4.76 -1.60 6.69
C PRO A 35 5.66 -2.47 7.57
N SER A 36 6.72 -1.91 8.16
CA SER A 36 7.67 -2.68 8.98
C SER A 36 7.13 -3.13 10.35
N PHE A 37 5.88 -2.81 10.71
CA PHE A 37 5.32 -3.13 12.03
C PHE A 37 4.88 -4.60 12.16
N TYR A 38 4.64 -5.27 11.04
CA TYR A 38 4.29 -6.68 11.00
C TYR A 38 5.34 -7.41 10.18
N PRO A 39 5.82 -8.59 10.61
CA PRO A 39 6.87 -9.32 9.92
C PRO A 39 6.31 -10.08 8.73
N TRP A 40 5.88 -9.37 7.68
CA TRP A 40 5.27 -9.98 6.47
C TRP A 40 6.17 -11.00 5.77
N TRP A 41 7.48 -10.95 6.03
CA TRP A 41 8.48 -11.86 5.51
C TRP A 41 8.61 -13.16 6.30
N GLU A 42 8.00 -13.24 7.48
CA GLU A 42 7.99 -14.46 8.29
C GLU A 42 6.74 -15.27 7.93
N GLU A 43 6.97 -16.53 7.57
CA GLU A 43 5.89 -17.48 7.33
C GLU A 43 5.19 -17.76 8.67
N ALA A 44 3.87 -17.57 8.71
CA ALA A 44 3.10 -17.83 9.93
C ALA A 44 3.25 -19.31 10.31
N GLY A 45 3.72 -19.58 11.54
CA GLY A 45 3.76 -20.93 12.07
C GLY A 45 2.34 -21.49 12.17
N TRP A 46 2.11 -22.63 11.55
CA TRP A 46 0.89 -23.41 11.75
C TRP A 46 1.10 -24.32 12.96
N GLU A 47 0.32 -24.15 14.03
CA GLU A 47 0.23 -25.10 15.16
C GLU A 47 -0.81 -26.20 14.89
#